data_AF-A0A238Z6T0-F1
#
_entry.id   AF-A0A238Z6T0-F1
#
_cell.length_a   1.000
_cell.length_b   1.000
_cell.length_c   1.000
_cell.angle_alpha   90.00
_cell.angle_beta   90.00
_cell.angle_gamma   90.00
#
_symmetry.space_group_name_H-M   'P 1'
#
loop_
_entity.id
_entity.type
_entity.pdbx_description
1 polymer ?
#
loop_
_entity_poly.entity_id
_entity_poly.type
_entity_poly.pdbx_seq_one_letter_code
_entity_poly.pdbx_strand_id
1 'polypeptide(L)'
;MQLSGMISLIHGVLQLRFYTVAEEYICAIEHFQDQNSECWNKLFPTKEIIFNFWPSIYIWIFLGLLIGILIVSFLNWKHRFSSLNTLIVAIVMYIIIRLKFFRRGVFARLFESFISLFSDDITVQFIMSGIIFTLLGITILWLSVHPSLFSTKKDFISH
;
A
#
# COMPACT_ATOMS: atom_id res chain seq x y z
N MET A 1 13.28 6.97 2.11
CA MET A 1 12.55 7.10 0.82
C MET A 1 12.13 5.75 0.25
N GLN A 2 13.02 4.74 0.13
CA GLN A 2 12.62 3.43 -0.41
C GLN A 2 11.51 2.75 0.41
N LEU A 3 11.61 2.74 1.74
CA LEU A 3 10.58 2.16 2.61
C LEU A 3 9.21 2.83 2.44
N SER A 4 9.16 4.17 2.40
CA SER A 4 7.91 4.90 2.18
C SER A 4 7.33 4.63 0.80
N GLY A 5 8.17 4.55 -0.24
CA GLY A 5 7.74 4.18 -1.59
C GLY A 5 7.15 2.77 -1.65
N MET A 6 7.78 1.80 -0.96
CA MET A 6 7.27 0.43 -0.83
C MET A 6 5.89 0.39 -0.13
N ILE A 7 5.73 1.11 0.97
CA ILE A 7 4.47 1.17 1.71
C ILE A 7 3.36 1.76 0.83
N SER A 8 3.62 2.88 0.16
CA SER A 8 2.66 3.51 -0.76
C SER A 8 2.30 2.60 -1.93
N LEU A 9 3.30 1.93 -2.53
CA LEU A 9 3.07 1.00 -3.64
C LEU A 9 2.16 -0.17 -3.23
N ILE A 10 2.48 -0.82 -2.11
CA ILE A 10 1.68 -1.95 -1.60
C ILE A 10 0.27 -1.48 -1.22
N HIS A 11 0.16 -0.29 -0.62
CA HIS A 11 -1.15 0.28 -0.31
C HIS A 11 -1.96 0.54 -1.58
N GLY A 12 -1.36 1.10 -2.63
CA GLY A 12 -2.02 1.32 -3.91
C GLY A 12 -2.52 0.02 -4.56
N VAL A 13 -1.66 -1.00 -4.62
CA VAL A 13 -2.03 -2.33 -5.12
C VAL A 13 -3.16 -2.95 -4.31
N LEU A 14 -3.14 -2.78 -2.99
CA LEU A 14 -4.16 -3.29 -2.08
C LEU A 14 -5.52 -2.59 -2.28
N GLN A 15 -5.52 -1.27 -2.47
CA GLN A 15 -6.74 -0.50 -2.76
C GLN A 15 -7.39 -0.93 -4.08
N LEU A 16 -6.58 -1.21 -5.11
CA LEU A 16 -7.07 -1.79 -6.37
C LEU A 16 -7.70 -3.18 -6.16
N ARG A 17 -7.19 -3.98 -5.21
CA ARG A 17 -7.85 -5.23 -4.83
C ARG A 17 -9.17 -4.95 -4.10
N PHE A 18 -9.20 -4.02 -3.16
CA PHE A 18 -10.44 -3.70 -2.43
C PHE A 18 -11.56 -3.22 -3.34
N TYR A 19 -11.26 -2.49 -4.42
CA TYR A 19 -12.25 -2.18 -5.44
C TYR A 19 -13.00 -3.42 -5.96
N THR A 20 -12.29 -4.52 -6.23
CA THR A 20 -12.91 -5.74 -6.79
C THR A 20 -13.72 -6.56 -5.78
N VAL A 21 -13.61 -6.26 -4.49
CA VAL A 21 -14.31 -6.94 -3.37
C VAL A 21 -14.84 -5.89 -2.38
N ALA A 22 -15.35 -4.77 -2.90
CA ALA A 22 -15.64 -3.59 -2.11
C ALA A 22 -16.75 -3.86 -1.09
N GLU A 23 -17.81 -4.55 -1.49
CA GLU A 23 -18.93 -4.90 -0.61
C GLU A 23 -18.49 -5.81 0.54
N GLU A 24 -17.71 -6.86 0.24
CA GLU A 24 -17.18 -7.79 1.23
C GLU A 24 -16.24 -7.06 2.21
N TYR A 25 -15.42 -6.15 1.69
CA TYR A 25 -14.44 -5.42 2.49
C TYR A 25 -15.06 -4.36 3.39
N ILE A 26 -16.01 -3.56 2.88
CA ILE A 26 -16.76 -2.58 3.68
C ILE A 26 -17.49 -3.30 4.80
N CYS A 27 -18.22 -4.36 4.46
CA CYS A 27 -18.94 -5.16 5.44
C CYS A 27 -18.00 -5.79 6.50
N ALA A 28 -16.81 -6.24 6.09
CA ALA A 28 -15.82 -6.73 7.04
C ALA A 28 -15.34 -5.63 7.99
N ILE A 29 -15.05 -4.43 7.50
CA ILE A 29 -14.63 -3.30 8.33
C ILE A 29 -15.73 -2.95 9.35
N GLU A 30 -16.97 -2.78 8.89
CA GLU A 30 -18.11 -2.44 9.74
C GLU A 30 -18.35 -3.48 10.84
N HIS A 31 -18.21 -4.77 10.49
CA HIS A 31 -18.32 -5.86 11.46
C HIS A 31 -17.22 -5.80 12.53
N PHE A 32 -15.96 -5.52 12.16
CA PHE A 32 -14.85 -5.41 13.12
C PHE A 32 -14.84 -4.08 13.89
N GLN A 33 -15.61 -3.07 13.45
CA GLN A 33 -15.83 -1.80 14.15
C GLN A 33 -17.11 -1.79 15.01
N ASP A 34 -17.75 -2.95 15.19
CA ASP A 34 -18.86 -3.17 16.13
C ASP A 34 -20.18 -2.43 15.75
N GLN A 35 -20.39 -2.13 14.45
CA GLN A 35 -21.51 -1.29 14.00
C GLN A 35 -22.65 -2.03 13.28
N ASN A 36 -22.49 -3.24 12.73
CA ASN A 36 -23.64 -4.04 12.24
C ASN A 36 -23.28 -5.49 11.85
N SER A 37 -24.12 -6.46 12.21
CA SER A 37 -23.93 -7.89 11.89
C SER A 37 -24.74 -8.39 10.69
N GLU A 38 -25.68 -7.60 10.17
CA GLU A 38 -26.59 -8.06 9.10
C GLU A 38 -25.89 -8.30 7.77
N CYS A 39 -25.03 -7.37 7.33
CA CYS A 39 -24.26 -7.57 6.10
C CYS A 39 -23.31 -8.79 6.24
N TRP A 40 -22.76 -9.01 7.43
CA TRP A 40 -21.74 -10.03 7.67
C TRP A 40 -22.33 -11.43 7.49
N ASN A 41 -23.50 -11.68 8.08
CA ASN A 41 -24.18 -12.96 7.92
C ASN A 41 -24.66 -13.20 6.48
N LYS A 42 -24.92 -12.12 5.71
CA LYS A 42 -25.34 -12.19 4.31
C LYS A 42 -24.17 -12.46 3.36
N LEU A 43 -23.04 -11.78 3.52
CA LEU A 43 -21.87 -11.90 2.64
C LEU A 43 -20.90 -13.02 3.08
N PHE A 44 -20.90 -13.38 4.36
CA PHE A 44 -20.05 -14.43 4.93
C PHE A 44 -20.88 -15.51 5.66
N PRO A 45 -21.85 -16.18 4.99
CA PRO A 45 -22.71 -17.18 5.63
C PRO A 45 -21.96 -18.44 6.07
N THR A 46 -20.82 -18.74 5.43
CA THR A 46 -20.00 -19.91 5.75
C THR A 46 -18.57 -19.52 6.11
N LYS A 47 -17.96 -20.32 6.98
CA LYS A 47 -16.55 -20.14 7.37
C LYS A 47 -15.61 -20.25 6.17
N GLU A 48 -15.97 -21.03 5.16
CA GLU A 48 -15.18 -21.23 3.93
C GLU A 48 -14.99 -19.91 3.15
N ILE A 49 -16.03 -19.08 3.04
CA ILE A 49 -15.94 -17.79 2.34
C ILE A 49 -14.96 -16.87 3.08
N ILE A 50 -14.99 -16.85 4.42
CA ILE A 50 -14.03 -16.09 5.24
C ILE A 50 -12.59 -16.60 5.03
N PHE A 51 -12.42 -17.93 4.98
CA PHE A 51 -11.13 -18.58 4.73
C PHE A 51 -10.61 -18.35 3.31
N ASN A 52 -11.46 -18.00 2.34
CA ASN A 52 -11.02 -17.62 1.00
C ASN A 52 -10.73 -16.11 0.89
N PHE A 53 -11.53 -15.28 1.56
CA PHE A 53 -11.44 -13.82 1.50
C PHE A 53 -10.12 -13.28 2.05
N TRP A 54 -9.76 -13.61 3.30
CA TRP A 54 -8.56 -13.06 3.93
C TRP A 54 -7.26 -13.49 3.22
N PRO A 55 -7.05 -14.77 2.90
CA PRO A 55 -5.88 -15.19 2.13
C PRO A 55 -5.80 -14.54 0.75
N SER A 56 -6.94 -14.32 0.09
CA SER A 56 -6.97 -13.57 -1.17
C SER A 56 -6.36 -12.18 -1.00
N ILE A 57 -6.73 -11.43 0.05
CA ILE A 57 -6.14 -10.11 0.35
C ILE A 57 -4.63 -10.23 0.61
N TYR A 58 -4.19 -11.23 1.39
CA TYR A 58 -2.77 -11.44 1.69
C TYR A 58 -1.93 -11.76 0.45
N ILE A 59 -2.48 -12.48 -0.53
CA ILE A 59 -1.82 -12.76 -1.81
C ILE A 59 -1.50 -11.44 -2.53
N TRP A 60 -2.43 -10.47 -2.52
CA TRP A 60 -2.21 -9.16 -3.15
C TRP A 60 -1.16 -8.31 -2.42
N ILE A 61 -1.13 -8.36 -1.08
CA ILE A 61 -0.05 -7.71 -0.29
C ILE A 61 1.30 -8.33 -0.65
N PHE A 62 1.36 -9.66 -0.75
CA PHE A 62 2.59 -10.36 -1.13
C PHE A 62 3.02 -10.05 -2.57
N LEU A 63 2.06 -9.96 -3.51
CA LEU A 63 2.31 -9.54 -4.88
C LEU A 63 2.89 -8.11 -4.94
N GLY A 64 2.29 -7.16 -4.21
CA GLY A 64 2.79 -5.79 -4.11
C GLY A 64 4.21 -5.74 -3.51
N LEU A 65 4.50 -6.57 -2.50
CA LEU A 65 5.84 -6.70 -1.92
C LEU A 65 6.84 -7.21 -2.97
N LEU A 66 6.48 -8.26 -3.70
CA LEU A 66 7.35 -8.88 -4.71
C LEU A 66 7.66 -7.88 -5.83
N ILE A 67 6.65 -7.19 -6.36
CA ILE A 67 6.82 -6.13 -7.35
C ILE A 67 7.72 -5.02 -6.81
N GLY A 68 7.47 -4.56 -5.58
CA GLY A 68 8.29 -3.54 -4.94
C GLY A 68 9.76 -3.95 -4.76
N ILE A 69 10.02 -5.18 -4.33
CA ILE A 69 11.39 -5.73 -4.21
C ILE A 69 12.07 -5.78 -5.57
N LEU A 70 11.37 -6.21 -6.63
CA LEU A 70 11.90 -6.22 -7.99
C LEU A 70 12.28 -4.82 -8.46
N ILE A 71 11.40 -3.83 -8.25
CA ILE A 71 11.66 -2.42 -8.58
C ILE A 71 12.87 -1.90 -7.81
N VAL A 72 12.90 -2.07 -6.49
CA VAL A 72 14.02 -1.59 -5.65
C VAL A 72 15.33 -2.27 -6.04
N SER A 73 15.31 -3.58 -6.30
CA SER A 73 16.49 -4.33 -6.75
C SER A 73 17.01 -3.80 -8.08
N PHE A 74 16.13 -3.59 -9.05
CA PHE A 74 16.47 -3.05 -10.36
C PHE A 74 17.05 -1.64 -10.27
N LEU A 75 16.40 -0.75 -9.51
CA LEU A 75 16.86 0.62 -9.31
C LEU A 75 18.22 0.67 -8.58
N ASN A 76 18.38 -0.10 -7.50
CA ASN A 76 19.64 -0.15 -6.76
C ASN A 76 20.77 -0.70 -7.64
N TRP A 77 20.52 -1.76 -8.41
CA TRP A 77 21.50 -2.31 -9.34
C TRP A 77 21.91 -1.30 -10.43
N LYS A 78 20.93 -0.64 -11.08
CA LYS A 78 21.18 0.34 -12.14
C LYS A 78 21.98 1.55 -11.66
N HIS A 79 21.74 2.00 -10.43
CA HIS A 79 22.43 3.15 -9.84
C HIS A 79 23.64 2.77 -8.98
N ARG A 80 24.07 1.50 -9.00
CA ARG A 80 25.21 0.96 -8.23
C ARG A 80 25.09 1.18 -6.71
N PHE A 81 23.88 1.28 -6.18
CA PHE A 81 23.65 1.21 -4.74
C PHE A 81 23.87 -0.21 -4.22
N SER A 82 24.29 -0.32 -2.95
CA SER A 82 24.53 -1.62 -2.33
C SER A 82 23.26 -2.47 -2.29
N SER A 83 23.39 -3.76 -2.63
CA SER A 83 22.32 -4.76 -2.50
C SER A 83 21.85 -4.93 -1.05
N LEU A 84 22.66 -4.53 -0.07
CA LEU A 84 22.27 -4.48 1.34
C LEU A 84 21.06 -3.57 1.56
N ASN A 85 20.91 -2.49 0.79
CA ASN A 85 19.75 -1.59 0.92
C ASN A 85 18.44 -2.32 0.58
N THR A 86 18.46 -3.10 -0.50
CA THR A 86 17.33 -3.94 -0.90
C THR A 86 17.00 -4.97 0.18
N LEU A 87 18.02 -5.64 0.74
CA LEU A 87 17.83 -6.64 1.79
C LEU A 87 17.21 -6.05 3.06
N ILE A 88 17.72 -4.90 3.52
CA ILE A 88 17.19 -4.19 4.69
C ILE A 88 15.73 -3.79 4.45
N VAL A 89 15.42 -3.22 3.29
CA VAL A 89 14.04 -2.83 2.92
C VAL A 89 13.13 -4.06 2.93
N ALA A 90 13.56 -5.19 2.35
CA ALA A 90 12.77 -6.42 2.33
C ALA A 90 12.48 -6.96 3.75
N ILE A 91 13.48 -6.97 4.64
CA ILE A 91 13.33 -7.42 6.04
C ILE A 91 12.35 -6.52 6.78
N VAL A 92 12.52 -5.19 6.70
CA VAL A 92 11.64 -4.24 7.38
C VAL A 92 10.20 -4.37 6.86
N MET A 93 10.03 -4.49 5.55
CA MET A 93 8.70 -4.68 4.95
C MET A 93 8.04 -5.99 5.39
N TYR A 94 8.80 -7.08 5.49
CA TYR A 94 8.30 -8.35 6.02
C TYR A 94 7.79 -8.20 7.46
N ILE A 95 8.52 -7.48 8.31
CA ILE A 95 8.10 -7.18 9.69
C ILE A 95 6.79 -6.38 9.70
N ILE A 96 6.70 -5.31 8.89
CA ILE A 96 5.49 -4.48 8.78
C ILE A 96 4.27 -5.31 8.37
N ILE A 97 4.43 -6.22 7.40
CA ILE A 97 3.37 -7.11 6.96
C ILE A 97 2.95 -8.07 8.08
N ARG A 98 3.91 -8.66 8.80
CA ARG A 98 3.64 -9.56 9.95
C ARG A 98 2.87 -8.87 11.06
N LEU A 99 3.10 -7.57 11.29
CA LEU A 99 2.34 -6.74 12.23
C LEU A 99 0.90 -6.44 11.77
N LYS A 100 0.48 -6.95 10.60
CA LYS A 100 -0.85 -6.76 10.02
C LYS A 100 -1.18 -5.28 9.80
N PHE A 101 -0.15 -4.45 9.56
CA PHE A 101 -0.28 -3.00 9.40
C PHE A 101 -1.28 -2.63 8.28
N PHE A 102 -1.14 -3.27 7.12
CA PHE A 102 -2.02 -3.08 5.97
C PHE A 102 -3.46 -3.57 6.22
N ARG A 103 -3.63 -4.62 7.04
CA ARG A 103 -4.95 -5.20 7.35
C ARG A 103 -5.79 -4.33 8.27
N ARG A 104 -5.16 -3.70 9.27
CA ARG A 104 -5.88 -2.92 10.30
C ARG A 104 -6.48 -1.61 9.76
N GLY A 105 -6.36 -1.35 8.46
CA GLY A 105 -6.83 -0.10 7.84
C GLY A 105 -6.20 1.13 8.46
N VAL A 106 -5.03 1.01 9.11
CA VAL A 106 -4.36 2.16 9.76
C VAL A 106 -4.01 3.19 8.70
N PHE A 107 -3.48 2.73 7.57
CA PHE A 107 -3.19 3.59 6.43
C PHE A 107 -4.47 4.12 5.79
N ALA A 108 -5.52 3.30 5.67
CA ALA A 108 -6.81 3.75 5.14
C ALA A 108 -7.40 4.89 5.99
N ARG A 109 -7.39 4.77 7.33
CA ARG A 109 -7.85 5.81 8.26
C ARG A 109 -7.04 7.10 8.19
N LEU A 110 -5.71 6.99 8.03
CA LEU A 110 -4.84 8.16 7.90
C LEU A 110 -5.12 8.96 6.61
N PHE A 111 -5.64 8.29 5.58
CA PHE A 111 -5.92 8.90 4.29
C PHE A 111 -7.41 9.00 3.98
N GLU A 112 -8.29 8.61 4.88
CA GLU A 112 -9.74 8.65 4.72
C GLU A 112 -10.22 10.07 4.39
N SER A 113 -9.66 11.07 5.07
CA SER A 113 -9.91 12.49 4.80
C SER A 113 -9.35 12.99 3.47
N PHE A 114 -8.31 12.34 2.92
CA PHE A 114 -7.77 12.69 1.61
C PHE A 114 -8.61 12.07 0.49
N ILE A 115 -9.18 10.89 0.75
CA ILE A 115 -9.93 10.07 -0.19
C ILE A 115 -11.38 10.57 -0.33
N SER A 116 -12.00 11.03 0.77
CA SER A 116 -13.34 11.64 0.76
C SER A 116 -13.45 12.91 -0.08
N LEU A 117 -12.32 13.48 -0.54
CA LEU A 117 -12.31 14.65 -1.42
C LEU A 117 -12.60 14.30 -2.89
N PHE A 118 -12.49 13.04 -3.30
CA PHE A 118 -12.59 12.66 -4.72
C PHE A 118 -13.98 12.22 -5.14
N SER A 119 -14.73 11.52 -4.28
CA SER A 119 -16.07 11.03 -4.58
C SER A 119 -16.77 10.59 -3.30
N ASP A 120 -18.10 10.63 -3.27
CA ASP A 120 -18.90 10.04 -2.19
C ASP A 120 -19.06 8.52 -2.33
N ASP A 121 -18.75 7.96 -3.51
CA ASP A 121 -18.81 6.52 -3.76
C ASP A 121 -17.50 5.83 -3.31
N ILE A 122 -17.61 4.96 -2.30
CA ILE A 122 -16.48 4.20 -1.71
C ILE A 122 -15.76 3.34 -2.76
N THR A 123 -16.48 2.85 -3.77
CA THR A 123 -15.91 2.04 -4.86
C THR A 123 -14.99 2.89 -5.73
N VAL A 124 -15.45 4.10 -6.09
CA VAL A 124 -14.66 5.07 -6.86
C VAL A 124 -13.45 5.55 -6.05
N GLN A 125 -13.65 5.77 -4.75
CA GLN A 125 -12.59 6.09 -3.81
C GLN A 125 -11.48 5.03 -3.81
N PHE A 126 -11.79 3.74 -3.79
CA PHE A 126 -10.78 2.66 -3.86
C PHE A 126 -9.98 2.66 -5.16
N ILE A 127 -10.62 2.87 -6.31
CA ILE A 127 -9.92 2.95 -7.61
C ILE A 127 -8.97 4.14 -7.63
N MET A 128 -9.50 5.34 -7.32
CA MET A 128 -8.73 6.58 -7.39
C MET A 128 -7.55 6.54 -6.42
N SER A 129 -7.80 6.09 -5.19
CA SER A 129 -6.74 5.90 -4.19
C SER A 129 -5.71 4.89 -4.66
N GLY A 130 -6.15 3.76 -5.20
CA GLY A 130 -5.28 2.72 -5.73
C GLY A 130 -4.33 3.24 -6.80
N ILE A 131 -4.84 4.01 -7.76
CA ILE A 131 -4.04 4.62 -8.82
C ILE A 131 -3.07 5.65 -8.23
N ILE A 132 -3.57 6.59 -7.42
CA ILE A 132 -2.76 7.68 -6.85
C ILE A 132 -1.62 7.11 -6.00
N PHE A 133 -1.90 6.19 -5.08
CA PHE A 133 -0.88 5.61 -4.21
C PHE A 133 0.11 4.72 -4.96
N THR A 134 -0.34 4.00 -5.99
CA THR A 134 0.56 3.21 -6.85
C THR A 134 1.54 4.13 -7.58
N LEU A 135 1.03 5.18 -8.24
CA LEU A 135 1.87 6.16 -8.93
C LEU A 135 2.82 6.87 -7.95
N LEU A 136 2.30 7.32 -6.81
CA LEU A 136 3.10 7.96 -5.77
C LEU A 136 4.21 7.02 -5.26
N GLY A 137 3.89 5.75 -5.02
CA GLY A 137 4.86 4.73 -4.62
C GLY A 137 5.98 4.58 -5.64
N ILE A 138 5.62 4.44 -6.93
CA ILE A 138 6.59 4.37 -8.04
C ILE A 138 7.45 5.63 -8.10
N THR A 139 6.84 6.82 -8.02
CA THR A 139 7.57 8.09 -8.05
C THR A 139 8.53 8.23 -6.88
N ILE A 140 8.13 7.88 -5.66
CA ILE A 140 9.01 7.92 -4.48
C ILE A 140 10.17 6.92 -4.63
N LEU A 141 9.90 5.71 -5.13
CA LEU A 141 10.95 4.72 -5.39
C LEU A 141 11.94 5.23 -6.44
N TRP A 142 11.45 5.83 -7.53
CA TRP A 142 12.30 6.45 -8.55
C TRP A 142 13.15 7.59 -7.98
N LEU A 143 12.54 8.52 -7.25
CA LEU A 143 13.23 9.64 -6.62
C LEU A 143 14.29 9.19 -5.60
N SER A 144 14.07 8.04 -4.95
CA SER A 144 15.00 7.52 -3.94
C SER A 144 16.41 7.21 -4.47
N VAL A 145 16.55 6.98 -5.78
CA VAL A 145 17.84 6.72 -6.44
C VAL A 145 18.37 7.90 -7.25
N HIS A 146 17.62 9.02 -7.27
CA HIS A 146 17.99 10.28 -7.91
C HIS A 146 18.13 11.41 -6.88
N PRO A 147 19.11 11.34 -5.94
CA PRO A 147 19.28 12.34 -4.90
C PRO A 147 19.60 13.74 -5.45
N SER A 148 20.09 13.85 -6.69
CA SER A 148 20.37 15.12 -7.36
C SER A 148 19.12 16.00 -7.58
N LEU A 149 17.91 15.42 -7.55
CA LEU A 149 16.65 16.19 -7.63
C LEU A 149 16.32 16.93 -6.33
N PHE A 150 16.91 16.52 -5.20
CA PHE A 150 16.78 17.19 -3.90
C PHE A 150 18.01 18.00 -3.49
N SER A 151 19.08 17.94 -4.30
CA SER A 151 20.25 18.81 -4.16
C SER A 151 19.88 20.22 -4.60
N THR A 152 19.24 20.99 -3.72
CA THR A 152 19.28 22.45 -3.83
C THR A 152 20.76 22.83 -3.79
N LYS A 153 21.30 23.25 -4.94
CA LYS A 153 22.66 23.74 -5.10
C LYS A 153 22.99 24.66 -3.91
N LYS A 154 23.83 24.20 -2.97
CA LYS A 154 24.50 25.08 -2.01
C LYS A 154 25.65 25.78 -2.75
N ASP A 155 25.31 26.55 -3.78
CA ASP A 155 26.24 27.45 -4.48
C ASP A 155 25.79 28.89 -4.21
N PHE A 156 25.62 29.25 -2.94
CA PHE A 156 25.50 30.64 -2.54
C PHE A 156 26.32 30.83 -1.27
N ILE A 157 27.29 31.75 -1.35
CA ILE A 157 28.19 32.25 -0.29
C ILE A 157 29.54 31.50 -0.19
N SER A 158 30.38 31.73 -1.19
CA SER A 158 31.79 32.08 -0.95
C SER A 158 32.08 33.35 -1.75
N HIS A 159 31.87 34.50 -1.11
CA HIS A 159 32.42 35.79 -1.51
C HIS A 159 33.36 36.26 -0.41
#